data_AF-A0A8H7UWC3-F1
#
_entry.id   AF-A0A8H7UWC3-F1
#
_cell.length_a   1.000
_cell.length_b   1.000
_cell.length_c   1.000
_cell.angle_alpha   90.00
_cell.angle_beta   90.00
_cell.angle_gamma   90.00
#
_symmetry.space_group_name_H-M   'P 1'
#
loop_
_entity.id
_entity.type
_entity.pdbx_description
1 polymer ?
#
loop_
_entity_poly.entity_id
_entity_poly.type
_entity_poly.pdbx_seq_one_letter_code
_entity_poly.pdbx_strand_id
1 'polypeptide(L)'
;MPYWTEPHVEEDGGSVLFWGCITANGPGYGGTTLMDGSVDSIVYVAILQTSLLGTLEYRYDMSRNVIRFQLDNVMPHTSGFTQDRFGANGII
;
A
#
# COMPACT_ATOMS: atom_id res chain seq x y z
N MET A 1 7.41 -12.93 -43.54
CA MET A 1 8.16 -13.84 -42.64
C MET A 1 7.31 -13.99 -41.40
N PRO A 2 6.63 -15.14 -41.15
CA PRO A 2 5.80 -15.25 -39.96
C PRO A 2 6.71 -15.45 -38.75
N TYR A 3 6.53 -14.60 -37.73
CA TYR A 3 7.22 -14.70 -36.46
C TYR A 3 6.43 -15.66 -35.58
N TRP A 4 7.06 -16.72 -35.12
CA TRP A 4 6.51 -17.59 -34.07
C TRP A 4 6.78 -16.89 -32.75
N THR A 5 5.76 -16.26 -32.15
CA THR A 5 5.85 -15.80 -30.76
C THR A 5 5.38 -16.91 -29.85
N GLU A 6 6.25 -17.32 -28.94
CA GLU A 6 5.89 -18.22 -27.85
C GLU A 6 5.14 -17.42 -26.76
N PRO A 7 4.13 -18.01 -26.12
CA PRO A 7 3.43 -17.34 -25.03
C PRO A 7 4.37 -17.17 -23.83
N HIS A 8 4.64 -15.92 -23.48
CA HIS A 8 5.35 -15.54 -22.25
C HIS A 8 4.37 -14.90 -21.26
N VAL A 9 4.56 -15.19 -19.96
CA VAL A 9 3.71 -14.64 -18.88
C VAL A 9 4.18 -13.26 -18.45
N GLU A 10 5.49 -13.01 -18.49
CA GLU A 10 6.13 -11.76 -18.11
C GLU A 10 7.20 -11.41 -19.15
N GLU A 11 7.31 -10.12 -19.45
CA GLU A 11 8.31 -9.55 -20.36
C GLU A 11 9.41 -8.85 -19.52
N ASP A 12 10.61 -8.70 -20.08
CA ASP A 12 11.79 -8.14 -19.39
C ASP A 12 11.78 -6.60 -19.22
N GLY A 13 10.67 -5.95 -19.60
CA GLY A 13 10.48 -4.50 -19.51
C GLY A 13 10.40 -3.92 -18.09
N GLY A 14 10.48 -4.78 -17.06
CA GLY A 14 10.46 -4.41 -15.66
C GLY A 14 9.05 -4.26 -15.07
N SER A 15 8.99 -3.96 -13.76
CA SER A 15 7.73 -3.84 -13.02
C SER A 15 7.77 -2.66 -12.06
N VAL A 16 6.59 -2.15 -11.69
CA VAL A 16 6.44 -1.14 -10.64
C VAL A 16 5.48 -1.69 -9.59
N LEU A 17 5.87 -1.57 -8.32
CA LEU A 17 4.97 -1.82 -7.20
C LEU A 17 4.27 -0.51 -6.81
N PHE A 18 2.95 -0.54 -6.81
CA PHE A 18 2.13 0.60 -6.41
C PHE A 18 1.37 0.28 -5.13
N TRP A 19 1.43 1.19 -4.16
CA TRP A 19 0.56 1.16 -3.00
C TRP A 19 -0.46 2.29 -3.07
N GLY A 20 -1.70 1.99 -2.71
CA GLY A 20 -2.76 2.98 -2.58
C GLY A 20 -3.85 2.52 -1.62
N CYS A 21 -4.66 3.48 -1.20
CA CYS A 21 -5.87 3.23 -0.41
C CYS A 21 -7.09 3.90 -1.08
N ILE A 22 -8.28 3.40 -0.79
CA ILE A 22 -9.54 3.94 -1.31
C ILE A 22 -10.56 4.04 -0.17
N THR A 23 -11.37 5.09 -0.22
CA THR A 23 -12.50 5.31 0.69
C THR A 23 -13.78 5.48 -0.12
N ALA A 24 -14.93 5.56 0.55
CA ALA A 24 -16.19 5.93 -0.10
C ALA A 24 -16.16 7.33 -0.75
N ASN A 25 -15.27 8.21 -0.28
CA ASN A 25 -15.06 9.55 -0.84
C ASN A 25 -14.09 9.54 -2.04
N GLY A 26 -13.53 8.38 -2.39
CA GLY A 26 -12.65 8.19 -3.53
C GLY A 26 -11.23 7.75 -3.16
N PRO A 27 -10.30 7.78 -4.15
CA PRO A 27 -8.93 7.32 -3.98
C PRO A 27 -8.13 8.26 -3.07
N GLY A 28 -7.39 7.66 -2.14
CA GLY A 28 -6.44 8.36 -1.30
C GLY A 28 -5.15 8.74 -2.02
N TYR A 29 -4.20 9.27 -1.26
CA TYR A 29 -2.84 9.44 -1.75
C TYR A 29 -2.23 8.07 -2.06
N GLY A 30 -1.83 7.91 -3.33
CA GLY A 30 -1.05 6.78 -3.78
C GLY A 30 0.42 7.01 -3.46
N GLY A 31 1.03 6.05 -2.78
CA GLY A 31 2.47 5.99 -2.61
C GLY A 31 3.03 5.07 -3.68
N THR A 32 3.53 5.62 -4.78
CA THR A 32 4.36 4.83 -5.69
C THR A 32 5.68 4.61 -4.99
N THR A 33 5.88 3.43 -4.43
CA THR A 33 7.20 3.01 -4.04
C THR A 33 7.90 2.52 -5.31
N LEU A 34 8.60 3.44 -6.00
CA LEU A 34 9.57 3.08 -7.04
C LEU A 34 10.73 2.34 -6.38
N MET A 35 10.45 1.14 -5.88
CA MET A 35 11.44 0.22 -5.41
C MET A 35 11.55 -0.86 -6.46
N ASP A 36 12.78 -1.05 -6.93
CA ASP A 36 13.20 -2.29 -7.54
C ASP A 36 13.23 -3.35 -6.43
N GLY A 37 12.06 -3.86 -6.01
CA GLY A 37 11.97 -4.83 -4.92
C GLY A 37 10.64 -4.89 -4.14
N SER A 38 10.68 -5.67 -3.05
CA SER A 38 9.54 -5.97 -2.17
C SER A 38 9.31 -4.91 -1.10
N VAL A 39 8.05 -4.72 -0.68
CA VAL A 39 7.70 -3.91 0.49
C VAL A 39 7.89 -4.73 1.77
N ASP A 40 8.82 -4.31 2.62
CA ASP A 40 8.99 -4.88 3.96
C ASP A 40 8.11 -4.14 5.00
N SER A 41 8.15 -4.58 6.26
CA SER A 41 7.36 -3.97 7.34
C SER A 41 7.73 -2.51 7.62
N ILE A 42 8.99 -2.13 7.44
CA ILE A 42 9.48 -0.77 7.73
C ILE A 42 8.95 0.18 6.66
N VAL A 43 9.12 -0.19 5.40
CA VAL A 43 8.59 0.54 4.24
C VAL A 43 7.06 0.63 4.35
N TYR A 44 6.39 -0.46 4.68
CA TYR A 44 4.95 -0.47 4.85
C TYR A 44 4.47 0.52 5.92
N VAL A 45 5.08 0.51 7.11
CA VAL A 45 4.73 1.47 8.18
C VAL A 45 4.97 2.92 7.75
N ALA A 46 6.06 3.19 7.03
CA ALA A 46 6.34 4.54 6.51
C ALA A 46 5.26 5.00 5.51
N ILE A 47 4.78 4.09 4.65
CA ILE A 47 3.67 4.35 3.73
C ILE A 47 2.38 4.68 4.50
N LEU A 48 2.06 3.95 5.56
CA LEU A 48 0.87 4.23 6.36
C LEU A 48 0.95 5.58 7.07
N GLN A 49 2.10 5.92 7.65
CA GLN A 49 2.29 7.19 8.34
C GLN A 49 2.24 8.41 7.43
N THR A 50 2.62 8.24 6.15
CA THR A 50 2.65 9.33 5.18
C THR A 50 1.38 9.38 4.35
N SER A 51 1.10 8.32 3.60
CA SER A 51 0.08 8.30 2.55
C SER A 51 -1.32 8.02 3.11
N LEU A 52 -1.47 7.03 4.00
CA LEU A 52 -2.77 6.72 4.61
C LEU A 52 -3.21 7.84 5.57
N LEU A 53 -2.38 8.19 6.56
CA LEU A 53 -2.74 9.23 7.52
C LEU A 53 -2.96 10.58 6.83
N GLY A 54 -2.14 10.92 5.82
CA GLY A 54 -2.37 12.13 5.04
C GLY A 54 -3.68 12.11 4.26
N THR A 55 -4.11 10.94 3.78
CA THR A 55 -5.42 10.78 3.12
C THR A 55 -6.56 11.04 4.10
N LEU A 56 -6.49 10.45 5.30
CA LEU A 56 -7.54 10.60 6.29
C LEU A 56 -7.60 12.04 6.80
N GLU A 57 -6.47 12.61 7.21
CA GLU A 57 -6.42 13.90 7.91
C GLU A 57 -6.50 15.09 6.95
N TYR A 58 -5.71 15.09 5.88
CA TYR A 58 -5.59 16.29 5.02
C TYR A 58 -6.49 16.25 3.80
N ARG A 59 -6.78 15.07 3.24
CA ARG A 59 -7.56 14.97 1.99
C ARG A 59 -9.07 14.90 2.25
N TYR A 60 -9.49 14.13 3.25
CA TYR A 60 -10.90 13.83 3.47
C TYR A 60 -11.45 14.26 4.85
N ASP A 61 -10.61 14.81 5.73
CA ASP A 61 -10.98 15.21 7.11
C ASP A 61 -11.74 14.09 7.87
N MET A 62 -11.27 12.86 7.70
CA MET A 62 -11.86 11.66 8.28
C MET A 62 -11.20 11.34 9.61
N SER A 63 -12.02 11.27 10.66
CA SER A 63 -11.55 10.78 11.96
C SER A 63 -11.15 9.32 11.87
N ARG A 64 -10.00 8.98 12.45
CA ARG A 64 -9.51 7.59 12.53
C ARG A 64 -10.48 6.67 13.28
N ASN A 65 -11.30 7.23 14.16
CA ASN A 65 -12.27 6.47 14.97
C ASN A 65 -13.52 6.02 14.19
N VAL A 66 -13.74 6.55 12.98
CA VAL A 66 -14.93 6.21 12.16
C VAL A 66 -14.57 5.39 10.93
N ILE A 67 -13.28 5.10 10.73
CA ILE A 67 -12.82 4.24 9.65
C ILE A 67 -12.56 2.82 10.15
N ARG A 68 -12.69 1.86 9.23
CA ARG A 68 -12.16 0.50 9.42
C ARG A 68 -11.04 0.32 8.42
N PHE A 69 -9.85 -0.01 8.90
CA PHE A 69 -8.73 -0.25 8.02
C PHE A 69 -8.75 -1.70 7.53
N GLN A 70 -8.70 -1.90 6.21
CA GLN A 70 -8.69 -3.23 5.60
C GLN A 70 -7.40 -3.42 4.80
N LEU A 71 -6.78 -4.57 5.01
CA LEU A 71 -5.59 -5.05 4.34
C LEU A 71 -5.62 -6.59 4.26
N ASP A 72 -4.74 -7.18 3.46
CA ASP A 72 -4.55 -8.64 3.44
C ASP A 72 -3.64 -9.13 4.59
N ASN A 73 -3.45 -10.44 4.69
CA ASN A 73 -2.67 -11.07 5.76
C ASN A 73 -1.22 -11.38 5.34
N VAL A 74 -0.61 -10.59 4.44
CA VAL A 74 0.78 -10.82 4.04
C VAL A 74 1.75 -10.53 5.20
N MET A 75 2.89 -11.24 5.25
CA MET A 75 3.84 -11.18 6.37
C MET A 75 4.21 -9.76 6.83
N PRO A 76 4.47 -8.77 5.95
CA PRO A 76 4.77 -7.40 6.37
C PRO A 76 3.61 -6.72 7.11
N HIS A 77 2.36 -7.10 6.82
CA HIS A 77 1.16 -6.53 7.41
C HIS A 77 0.86 -7.13 8.79
N THR A 78 1.23 -8.40 9.00
CA THR A 78 0.98 -9.14 10.24
C THR A 78 2.19 -9.18 11.18
N SER A 79 3.30 -8.52 10.82
CA SER A 79 4.50 -8.50 11.68
C SER A 79 4.21 -7.76 12.99
N GLY A 80 4.83 -8.19 14.09
CA GLY A 80 4.64 -7.54 15.40
C GLY A 80 4.96 -6.04 15.36
N PHE A 81 6.00 -5.66 14.62
CA PHE A 81 6.36 -4.26 14.39
C PHE A 81 5.23 -3.46 13.73
N THR A 82 4.60 -4.00 12.68
CA THR A 82 3.51 -3.34 11.97
C THR A 82 2.26 -3.23 12.86
N GLN A 83 1.92 -4.29 13.58
CA GLN A 83 0.76 -4.32 14.49
C GLN A 83 0.91 -3.33 15.66
N ASP A 84 2.09 -3.23 16.26
CA ASP A 84 2.38 -2.22 17.29
C ASP A 84 2.17 -0.80 16.76
N ARG A 85 2.51 -0.58 15.48
CA ARG A 85 2.35 0.72 14.81
C ARG A 85 0.91 1.02 14.43
N PHE A 86 0.07 0.02 14.18
CA PHE A 86 -1.37 0.23 14.00
C PHE A 86 -1.99 0.86 15.24
N GLY A 87 -1.72 0.26 16.41
CA GLY A 87 -2.15 0.80 17.70
C GLY A 87 -1.64 2.22 17.94
N ALA A 88 -0.35 2.47 17.72
CA ALA A 88 0.24 3.80 17.90
C ALA A 88 -0.35 4.88 16.97
N ASN A 89 -0.75 4.48 15.75
CA ASN A 89 -1.33 5.39 14.76
C ASN A 89 -2.85 5.53 14.90
N GLY A 90 -3.50 4.80 15.81
CA GLY A 90 -4.95 4.78 15.97
C GLY A 90 -5.68 4.16 14.78
N ILE A 91 -5.01 3.22 14.10
CA ILE A 91 -5.56 2.44 12.99
C ILE A 91 -5.95 1.08 13.57
N ILE A 92 -7.24 0.73 13.47
CA ILE A 92 -7.83 -0.49 14.04
C ILE A 92 -8.68 -1.23 13.01
#